data_AF-A0A142XJS6-F1
#
_entry.id   AF-A0A142XJS6-F1
#
_cell.length_a   1.000
_cell.length_b   1.000
_cell.length_c   1.000
_cell.angle_alpha   90.00
_cell.angle_beta   90.00
_cell.angle_gamma   90.00
#
_symmetry.space_group_name_H-M   'P 1'
#
loop_
_entity.id
_entity.type
_entity.pdbx_description
1 polymer ?
#
loop_
_entity_poly.entity_id
_entity_poly.type
_entity_poly.pdbx_seq_one_letter_code
_entity_poly.pdbx_strand_id
1 'polypeptide(L)'
;MARRKLDLAETIRTALAKPEAASLSEALEPWDDKELTLGDAEGLVSALAAITDVKPLIDAKVHGETGTPLQTLAVLFQNESSDDATRLLRDRGMTELMRLFDAAIMVPECPSDPILTICKMFAVYVSKPGLERIVAAVRRFPDEYMWEIVFGVFADEGHPLSTELIDRLRDPLPTDFAAVAYLDLVNAAAREKRLDAHPFDTEEGHKRLETWLADSNSEHFSYAHSAAAALPFIESKARNSLASLAMDHSDTGVQMEAAWASAYRGGTAGLTVLARMCEDPHHSIMAQQYLEELEQSDRIPAAAREPDFNALAQMCQWLRHPNEFGEPPTEVTLFDTRELDWPPTNDRRRVWLFKYTYAGRNEDGTDEVGLGMVGSITFALFGETNAAMSPEDAYAIHCCWELDVNDDPRAPKKRTVKAGRKLLGI
;
A
#
# COMPACT_ATOMS: atom_id res chain seq x y z
N MET A 1 -3.46 43.39 -8.46
CA MET A 1 -2.68 43.24 -7.21
C MET A 1 -1.68 42.12 -7.43
N ALA A 2 -0.38 42.41 -7.44
CA ALA A 2 0.64 41.37 -7.52
C ALA A 2 0.53 40.49 -6.27
N ARG A 3 0.29 39.18 -6.43
CA ARG A 3 0.40 38.23 -5.32
C ARG A 3 1.82 38.35 -4.77
N ARG A 4 1.96 38.75 -3.51
CA ARG A 4 3.25 38.80 -2.82
C ARG A 4 3.85 37.41 -2.92
N LYS A 5 5.08 37.29 -3.45
CA LYS A 5 5.80 36.02 -3.50
C LYS A 5 5.96 35.55 -2.05
N LEU A 6 5.32 34.44 -1.69
CA LEU A 6 5.43 33.85 -0.36
C LEU A 6 6.85 33.29 -0.20
N ASP A 7 7.43 33.48 0.99
CA ASP A 7 8.77 33.02 1.35
C ASP A 7 8.65 31.90 2.37
N LEU A 8 9.08 30.69 2.00
CA LEU A 8 8.86 29.50 2.83
C LEU A 8 9.52 29.62 4.21
N ALA A 9 10.74 30.17 4.28
CA ALA A 9 11.46 30.32 5.54
C ALA A 9 10.71 31.25 6.50
N GLU A 10 10.25 32.39 5.99
CA GLU A 10 9.52 33.36 6.81
C GLU A 10 8.14 32.84 7.23
N THR A 11 7.46 32.09 6.36
CA THR A 11 6.21 31.40 6.70
C THR A 11 6.42 30.44 7.87
N ILE A 12 7.40 29.54 7.77
CA ILE A 12 7.71 28.57 8.84
C ILE A 12 8.05 29.29 10.15
N ARG A 13 8.96 30.27 10.11
CA ARG A 13 9.37 31.02 11.31
C ARG A 13 8.19 31.75 11.94
N THR A 14 7.33 32.37 11.14
CA THR A 14 6.17 33.11 11.64
C THR A 14 5.17 32.18 12.31
N ALA A 15 4.86 31.04 11.69
CA ALA A 15 3.93 30.05 12.23
C ALA A 15 4.46 29.46 13.54
N LEU A 16 5.73 29.05 13.59
CA LEU A 16 6.35 28.52 14.81
C LEU A 16 6.43 29.56 15.94
N ALA A 17 6.60 30.84 15.64
CA ALA A 17 6.66 31.90 16.63
C ALA A 17 5.28 32.32 17.17
N LYS A 18 4.20 32.03 16.44
CA LYS A 18 2.82 32.43 16.77
C LYS A 18 1.85 31.27 16.57
N PRO A 19 1.99 30.18 17.34
CA PRO A 19 1.19 28.97 17.19
C PRO A 19 -0.32 29.21 17.27
N GLU A 20 -0.76 30.24 18.00
CA GLU A 20 -2.18 30.56 18.19
C GLU A 20 -2.83 31.34 17.04
N ALA A 21 -2.04 31.83 16.06
CA ALA A 21 -2.56 32.66 14.97
C ALA A 21 -2.99 31.85 13.75
N ALA A 22 -2.25 30.78 13.45
CA ALA A 22 -2.54 29.77 12.42
C ALA A 22 -1.63 28.57 12.71
N SER A 23 -2.10 27.37 12.42
CA SER A 23 -1.26 26.18 12.55
C SER A 23 -0.12 26.21 11.51
N LEU A 24 0.97 25.48 11.77
CA LEU A 24 2.04 25.37 10.77
C LEU A 24 1.53 24.67 9.52
N SER A 25 0.67 23.66 9.67
CA SER A 25 0.02 23.00 8.53
C SER A 25 -0.79 23.97 7.68
N GLU A 26 -1.65 24.80 8.29
CA GLU A 26 -2.44 25.82 7.58
C GLU A 26 -1.55 26.86 6.88
N ALA A 27 -0.44 27.25 7.53
CA ALA A 27 0.50 28.19 6.94
C ALA A 27 1.23 27.62 5.71
N LEU A 28 1.37 26.29 5.63
CA LEU A 28 2.09 25.58 4.59
C LEU A 28 1.22 25.06 3.44
N GLU A 29 -0.12 25.16 3.53
CA GLU A 29 -1.06 24.82 2.44
C GLU A 29 -0.63 25.32 1.04
N PRO A 30 -0.04 26.53 0.86
CA PRO A 30 0.43 26.98 -0.45
C PRO A 30 1.58 26.16 -1.07
N TRP A 31 2.20 25.27 -0.29
CA TRP A 31 3.23 24.33 -0.72
C TRP A 31 2.75 22.88 -0.74
N ASP A 32 1.51 22.59 -0.35
CA ASP A 32 0.96 21.24 -0.50
C ASP A 32 0.91 20.88 -1.99
N ASP A 33 1.44 19.69 -2.33
CA ASP A 33 1.53 19.15 -3.69
C ASP A 33 2.23 20.06 -4.73
N LYS A 34 2.97 21.07 -4.26
CA LYS A 34 3.70 21.99 -5.13
C LYS A 34 5.15 21.53 -5.29
N GLU A 35 5.63 21.55 -6.54
CA GLU A 35 7.04 21.38 -6.83
C GLU A 35 7.90 22.42 -6.08
N LEU A 36 8.83 21.96 -5.26
CA LEU A 36 9.75 22.84 -4.53
C LEU A 36 10.84 23.36 -5.45
N THR A 37 10.94 24.68 -5.51
CA THR A 37 12.05 25.37 -6.18
C THR A 37 13.29 25.34 -5.31
N LEU A 38 14.47 25.61 -5.89
CA LEU A 38 15.70 25.78 -5.12
C LEU A 38 15.54 26.81 -3.98
N GLY A 39 14.86 27.93 -4.23
CA GLY A 39 14.61 28.94 -3.21
C GLY A 39 13.70 28.47 -2.08
N ASP A 40 12.72 27.61 -2.39
CA ASP A 40 11.89 26.97 -1.36
C ASP A 40 12.76 26.03 -0.50
N ALA A 41 13.60 25.19 -1.12
CA ALA A 41 14.50 24.29 -0.41
C ALA A 41 15.52 25.05 0.46
N GLU A 42 16.11 26.15 -0.03
CA GLU A 42 16.98 27.03 0.76
C GLU A 42 16.23 27.61 1.96
N GLY A 43 14.99 28.02 1.75
CA GLY A 43 14.13 28.55 2.80
C GLY A 43 13.83 27.52 3.87
N LEU A 44 13.46 26.29 3.48
CA LEU A 44 13.21 25.17 4.39
C LEU A 44 14.47 24.83 5.20
N VAL A 45 15.61 24.62 4.54
CA VAL A 45 16.89 24.32 5.22
C VAL A 45 17.27 25.43 6.19
N SER A 46 17.12 26.70 5.78
CA SER A 46 17.39 27.84 6.66
C SER A 46 16.45 27.89 7.87
N ALA A 47 15.18 27.53 7.71
CA ALA A 47 14.23 27.48 8.80
C ALA A 47 14.58 26.36 9.78
N LEU A 48 14.87 25.15 9.29
CA LEU A 48 15.29 24.01 10.11
C LEU A 48 16.56 24.33 10.92
N ALA A 49 17.58 24.93 10.27
CA ALA A 49 18.83 25.31 10.92
C ALA A 49 18.64 26.34 12.05
N ALA A 50 17.60 27.19 11.97
CA ALA A 50 17.30 28.18 13.00
C ALA A 50 16.62 27.58 14.25
N ILE A 51 16.08 26.36 14.16
CA ILE A 51 15.40 25.68 15.26
C ILE A 51 16.45 25.10 16.22
N THR A 52 16.52 25.67 17.42
CA THR A 52 17.47 25.26 18.47
C THR A 52 16.82 24.42 19.58
N ASP A 53 15.50 24.55 19.79
CA ASP A 53 14.73 23.74 20.73
C ASP A 53 13.70 22.91 19.97
N VAL A 54 13.77 21.59 20.12
CA VAL A 54 12.91 20.64 19.42
C VAL A 54 11.60 20.38 20.17
N LYS A 55 11.54 20.69 21.48
CA LYS A 55 10.36 20.38 22.31
C LYS A 55 9.05 20.97 21.77
N PRO A 56 9.01 22.23 21.30
CA PRO A 56 7.78 22.77 20.70
C PRO A 56 7.37 22.04 19.42
N LEU A 57 8.33 21.45 18.69
CA LEU A 57 8.04 20.80 17.41
C LEU A 57 7.44 19.41 17.55
N ILE A 58 7.54 18.78 18.72
CA ILE A 58 7.03 17.43 18.97
C ILE A 58 5.75 17.43 19.82
N ASP A 59 5.29 18.61 20.26
CA ASP A 59 4.06 18.74 21.03
C ASP A 59 2.85 18.96 20.10
N ALA A 60 2.08 17.89 19.87
CA ALA A 60 0.87 17.94 19.06
C ALA A 60 -0.21 18.88 19.65
N LYS A 61 -0.19 19.13 20.98
CA LYS A 61 -1.19 19.98 21.65
C LYS A 61 -0.95 21.46 21.43
N VAL A 62 0.27 21.86 21.05
CA VAL A 62 0.63 23.27 20.89
C VAL A 62 0.01 23.88 19.63
N HIS A 63 -0.47 23.07 18.68
CA HIS A 63 -0.90 23.56 17.37
C HIS A 63 -2.31 23.15 16.92
N GLY A 64 -3.04 22.32 17.67
CA GLY A 64 -4.38 21.87 17.26
C GLY A 64 -4.41 21.09 15.94
N GLU A 65 -3.24 20.54 15.54
CA GLU A 65 -3.00 19.87 14.26
C GLU A 65 -3.34 18.37 14.34
N THR A 66 -3.55 17.76 13.17
CA THR A 66 -3.61 16.29 13.00
C THR A 66 -2.22 15.63 13.09
N GLY A 67 -1.16 16.42 13.33
CA GLY A 67 0.24 15.97 13.46
C GLY A 67 1.07 16.94 14.30
N THR A 68 2.39 16.74 14.32
CA THR A 68 3.33 17.65 15.02
C THR A 68 4.03 18.59 14.03
N PRO A 69 4.48 19.79 14.44
CA PRO A 69 5.25 20.67 13.55
C PRO A 69 6.48 19.99 12.94
N LEU A 70 7.17 19.12 13.69
CA LEU A 70 8.31 18.37 13.18
C LEU A 70 7.90 17.43 12.03
N GLN A 71 6.78 16.75 12.18
CA GLN A 71 6.21 15.89 11.13
C GLN A 71 5.84 16.72 9.91
N THR A 72 5.12 17.83 10.09
CA THR A 72 4.71 18.75 9.03
C THR A 72 5.92 19.25 8.23
N LEU A 73 7.01 19.62 8.90
CA LEU A 73 8.25 20.04 8.23
C LEU A 73 8.95 18.90 7.49
N ALA A 74 8.93 17.68 8.03
CA ALA A 74 9.50 16.51 7.38
C ALA A 74 8.70 16.10 6.14
N VAL A 75 7.37 16.29 6.13
CA VAL A 75 6.51 15.98 4.98
C VAL A 75 6.88 16.81 3.75
N LEU A 76 7.34 18.06 3.90
CA LEU A 76 7.78 18.88 2.77
C LEU A 76 8.93 18.26 1.95
N PHE A 77 9.72 17.36 2.54
CA PHE A 77 10.76 16.63 1.80
C PHE A 77 10.21 15.60 0.80
N GLN A 78 8.91 15.27 0.89
CA GLN A 78 8.21 14.34 0.00
C GLN A 78 7.70 14.99 -1.28
N ASN A 79 7.60 16.32 -1.31
CA ASN A 79 7.13 17.03 -2.48
C ASN A 79 8.04 16.78 -3.67
N GLU A 80 7.43 16.78 -4.87
CA GLU A 80 8.20 16.94 -6.09
C GLU A 80 9.13 18.16 -5.97
N SER A 81 10.33 18.05 -6.51
CA SER A 81 11.37 19.05 -6.31
C SER A 81 12.21 19.12 -7.57
N SER A 82 12.57 20.34 -7.97
CA SER A 82 13.56 20.55 -9.01
C SER A 82 14.90 19.87 -8.63
N ASP A 83 15.68 19.44 -9.63
CA ASP A 83 16.97 18.75 -9.38
C ASP A 83 17.90 19.49 -8.40
N ASP A 84 17.96 20.81 -8.50
CA ASP A 84 18.76 21.65 -7.60
C ASP A 84 18.21 21.66 -6.16
N ALA A 85 16.87 21.72 -6.01
CA ALA A 85 16.22 21.59 -4.71
C ALA A 85 16.48 20.22 -4.08
N THR A 86 16.31 19.14 -4.84
CA THR A 86 16.58 17.75 -4.40
C THR A 86 18.02 17.59 -3.94
N ARG A 87 19.01 18.12 -4.69
CA ARG A 87 20.42 18.10 -4.28
C ARG A 87 20.64 18.86 -2.97
N LEU A 88 20.04 20.04 -2.82
CA LEU A 88 20.18 20.84 -1.61
C LEU A 88 19.55 20.16 -0.39
N LEU A 89 18.34 19.61 -0.53
CA LEU A 89 17.65 18.88 0.53
C LEU A 89 18.44 17.64 0.94
N ARG A 90 19.01 16.89 -0.02
CA ARG A 90 19.89 15.77 0.26
C ARG A 90 21.15 16.18 1.02
N ASP A 91 21.87 17.19 0.52
CA ASP A 91 23.22 17.50 1.00
C ASP A 91 23.20 18.33 2.29
N ARG A 92 22.19 19.19 2.47
CA ARG A 92 22.06 20.09 3.64
C ARG A 92 20.81 19.84 4.46
N GLY A 93 19.67 19.61 3.82
CA GLY A 93 18.41 19.34 4.52
C GLY A 93 18.46 18.08 5.39
N MET A 94 19.04 16.99 4.90
CA MET A 94 19.24 15.76 5.68
C MET A 94 20.10 16.00 6.91
N THR A 95 21.10 16.88 6.84
CA THR A 95 21.94 17.24 7.99
C THR A 95 21.10 17.87 9.10
N GLU A 96 20.19 18.79 8.75
CA GLU A 96 19.31 19.42 9.73
C GLU A 96 18.23 18.47 10.25
N LEU A 97 17.64 17.61 9.40
CA LEU A 97 16.70 16.59 9.85
C LEU A 97 17.34 15.59 10.81
N MET A 98 18.58 15.16 10.55
CA MET A 98 19.33 14.29 11.48
C MET A 98 19.56 14.95 12.84
N ARG A 99 19.91 16.24 12.85
CA ARG A 99 20.07 17.00 14.09
C ARG A 99 18.76 17.08 14.89
N LEU A 100 17.65 17.36 14.21
CA LEU A 100 16.33 17.43 14.86
C LEU A 100 15.86 16.05 15.33
N PHE A 101 16.09 15.00 14.55
CA PHE A 101 15.84 13.61 14.95
C PHE A 101 16.58 13.26 16.24
N ASP A 102 17.89 13.53 16.29
CA ASP A 102 18.75 13.18 17.43
C ASP A 102 18.30 13.91 18.71
N ALA A 103 17.77 15.11 18.56
CA ALA A 103 17.20 15.88 19.66
C ALA A 103 15.79 15.44 20.07
N ALA A 104 14.96 15.01 19.11
CA ALA A 104 13.54 14.66 19.29
C ALA A 104 13.35 13.24 19.88
N ILE A 105 14.04 12.24 19.32
CA ILE A 105 14.38 11.02 20.07
C ILE A 105 15.15 11.48 21.33
N MET A 106 15.58 10.73 22.34
CA MET A 106 16.02 11.33 23.63
C MET A 106 14.94 12.07 24.46
N VAL A 107 13.99 12.83 23.90
CA VAL A 107 12.85 13.35 24.69
C VAL A 107 11.95 12.18 25.07
N PRO A 108 11.72 11.87 26.36
CA PRO A 108 11.00 10.65 26.76
C PRO A 108 9.61 10.51 26.14
N GLU A 109 8.84 11.59 26.13
CA GLU A 109 7.47 11.64 25.61
C GLU A 109 7.39 11.99 24.11
N CYS A 110 8.48 11.82 23.35
CA CYS A 110 8.44 12.07 21.92
C CYS A 110 7.47 11.10 21.23
N PRO A 111 6.47 11.59 20.47
CA PRO A 111 5.64 10.75 19.64
C PRO A 111 6.47 10.11 18.53
N SER A 112 6.04 8.92 18.10
CA SER A 112 6.66 8.13 17.04
C SER A 112 6.49 8.78 15.66
N ASP A 113 5.30 9.31 15.33
CA ASP A 113 4.95 9.87 14.02
C ASP A 113 6.01 10.80 13.37
N PRO A 114 6.50 11.87 14.03
CA PRO A 114 7.55 12.70 13.44
C PRO A 114 8.87 11.96 13.23
N ILE A 115 9.22 11.06 14.16
CA ILE A 115 10.45 10.26 14.07
C ILE A 115 10.39 9.31 12.88
N LEU A 116 9.27 8.64 12.68
CA LEU A 116 9.09 7.68 11.59
C LEU A 116 8.94 8.36 10.23
N THR A 117 8.33 9.54 10.18
CA THR A 117 8.31 10.37 8.98
C THR A 117 9.72 10.80 8.58
N ILE A 118 10.57 11.19 9.54
CA ILE A 118 11.98 11.48 9.25
C ILE A 118 12.75 10.21 8.84
N CYS A 119 12.47 9.04 9.44
CA CYS A 119 13.06 7.77 9.02
C CYS A 119 12.74 7.44 7.56
N LYS A 120 11.50 7.68 7.12
CA LYS A 120 11.12 7.56 5.70
C LYS A 120 11.98 8.47 4.84
N MET A 121 12.24 9.71 5.27
CA MET A 121 13.08 10.64 4.50
C MET A 121 14.53 10.21 4.43
N PHE A 122 15.07 9.59 5.49
CA PHE A 122 16.39 8.98 5.42
C PHE A 122 16.46 7.84 4.39
N ALA A 123 15.40 7.05 4.25
CA ALA A 123 15.29 6.03 3.22
C ALA A 123 15.25 6.66 1.81
N VAL A 124 14.28 7.55 1.55
CA VAL A 124 14.05 8.19 0.24
C VAL A 124 15.30 8.92 -0.26
N TYR A 125 16.01 9.65 0.60
CA TYR A 125 17.22 10.39 0.24
C TYR A 125 18.51 9.56 0.33
N VAL A 126 18.42 8.24 0.59
CA VAL A 126 19.54 7.31 0.67
C VAL A 126 20.61 7.79 1.67
N SER A 127 20.16 8.25 2.84
CA SER A 127 21.04 8.79 3.88
C SER A 127 21.75 7.67 4.64
N LYS A 128 23.03 7.44 4.33
CA LYS A 128 23.84 6.44 5.04
C LYS A 128 23.94 6.69 6.56
N PRO A 129 24.20 7.92 7.04
CA PRO A 129 24.16 8.19 8.48
C PRO A 129 22.74 8.08 9.08
N GLY A 130 21.70 8.18 8.25
CA GLY A 130 20.30 7.94 8.63
C GLY A 130 20.02 6.47 9.02
N LEU A 131 20.79 5.50 8.53
CA LEU A 131 20.61 4.09 8.89
C LEU A 131 20.74 3.81 10.39
N GLU A 132 21.73 4.42 11.05
CA GLU A 132 21.92 4.24 12.51
C GLU A 132 20.72 4.77 13.30
N ARG A 133 20.12 5.84 12.79
CA ARG A 133 18.94 6.48 13.37
C ARG A 133 17.69 5.65 13.16
N ILE A 134 17.51 5.08 11.97
CA ILE A 134 16.43 4.12 11.69
C ILE A 134 16.53 2.93 12.65
N VAL A 135 17.72 2.34 12.79
CA VAL A 135 17.94 1.21 13.73
C VAL A 135 17.58 1.61 15.16
N ALA A 136 18.00 2.79 15.62
CA ALA A 136 17.66 3.29 16.95
C ALA A 136 16.15 3.52 17.12
N ALA A 137 15.47 4.06 16.11
CA ALA A 137 14.03 4.27 16.12
C ALA A 137 13.24 2.95 16.16
N VAL A 138 13.65 1.92 15.40
CA VAL A 138 13.05 0.58 15.43
C VAL A 138 13.04 0.00 16.84
N ARG A 139 14.13 0.17 17.60
CA ARG A 139 14.21 -0.33 18.98
C ARG A 139 13.36 0.47 19.95
N ARG A 140 13.09 1.73 19.66
CA ARG A 140 12.35 2.62 20.55
C ARG A 140 10.85 2.55 20.32
N PHE A 141 10.43 2.44 19.08
CA PHE A 141 9.03 2.46 18.67
C PHE A 141 8.67 1.21 17.86
N PRO A 142 8.83 0.00 18.41
CA PRO A 142 8.72 -1.24 17.63
C PRO A 142 7.29 -1.53 17.13
N ASP A 143 6.26 -0.97 17.76
CA ASP A 143 4.86 -1.33 17.50
C ASP A 143 4.11 -0.30 16.63
N GLU A 144 4.79 0.24 15.62
CA GLU A 144 4.26 1.33 14.80
C GLU A 144 4.02 0.91 13.35
N TYR A 145 2.80 1.10 12.85
CA TYR A 145 2.41 0.69 11.49
C TYR A 145 3.27 1.35 10.39
N MET A 146 3.77 2.56 10.66
CA MET A 146 4.64 3.31 9.75
C MET A 146 5.93 2.56 9.36
N TRP A 147 6.33 1.50 10.08
CA TRP A 147 7.46 0.66 9.67
C TRP A 147 7.25 -0.03 8.34
N GLU A 148 6.01 -0.38 7.98
CA GLU A 148 5.68 -0.93 6.66
C GLU A 148 6.06 0.06 5.56
N ILE A 149 5.76 1.34 5.76
CA ILE A 149 6.09 2.41 4.80
C ILE A 149 7.60 2.66 4.76
N VAL A 150 8.26 2.75 5.92
CA VAL A 150 9.70 3.02 5.99
C VAL A 150 10.48 1.88 5.35
N PHE A 151 10.18 0.62 5.69
CA PHE A 151 10.85 -0.55 5.13
C PHE A 151 10.43 -0.85 3.69
N GLY A 152 9.23 -0.48 3.28
CA GLY A 152 8.78 -0.53 1.88
C GLY A 152 9.73 0.23 0.94
N VAL A 153 10.20 1.42 1.33
CA VAL A 153 11.21 2.18 0.55
C VAL A 153 12.53 1.40 0.41
N PHE A 154 12.93 0.59 1.40
CA PHE A 154 14.11 -0.26 1.31
C PHE A 154 13.85 -1.56 0.55
N ALA A 155 12.59 -1.97 0.41
CA ALA A 155 12.18 -3.16 -0.34
C ALA A 155 12.14 -2.88 -1.85
N ASP A 156 11.98 -1.62 -2.25
CA ASP A 156 12.04 -1.19 -3.65
C ASP A 156 13.29 -1.73 -4.38
N GLU A 157 13.09 -2.16 -5.63
CA GLU A 157 14.12 -2.77 -6.46
C GLU A 157 15.34 -1.84 -6.57
N GLY A 158 16.51 -2.35 -6.16
CA GLY A 158 17.77 -1.64 -6.29
C GLY A 158 18.07 -0.59 -5.22
N HIS A 159 17.29 -0.50 -4.13
CA HIS A 159 17.62 0.43 -3.03
C HIS A 159 19.02 0.14 -2.46
N PRO A 160 19.99 1.08 -2.55
CA PRO A 160 21.41 0.78 -2.36
C PRO A 160 21.82 0.53 -0.90
N LEU A 161 20.95 0.86 0.06
CA LEU A 161 21.19 0.63 1.49
C LEU A 161 20.35 -0.52 2.07
N SER A 162 19.60 -1.26 1.25
CA SER A 162 18.68 -2.32 1.71
C SER A 162 19.42 -3.42 2.49
N THR A 163 20.48 -3.99 1.91
CA THR A 163 21.29 -5.03 2.57
C THR A 163 21.98 -4.52 3.84
N GLU A 164 22.49 -3.27 3.83
CA GLU A 164 23.14 -2.68 5.01
C GLU A 164 22.15 -2.48 6.17
N LEU A 165 20.90 -2.07 5.89
CA LEU A 165 19.85 -2.00 6.90
C LEU A 165 19.50 -3.40 7.44
N ILE A 166 19.32 -4.37 6.54
CA ILE A 166 19.00 -5.75 6.89
C ILE A 166 20.03 -6.32 7.86
N ASP A 167 21.32 -6.17 7.55
CA ASP A 167 22.41 -6.66 8.39
C ASP A 167 22.43 -6.02 9.78
N ARG A 168 22.06 -4.74 9.91
CA ARG A 168 22.02 -4.03 11.21
C ARG A 168 20.83 -4.40 12.07
N LEU A 169 19.73 -4.85 11.47
CA LEU A 169 18.52 -5.27 12.17
C LEU A 169 18.46 -6.77 12.44
N ARG A 170 19.37 -7.58 11.86
CA ARG A 170 19.31 -9.04 11.97
C ARG A 170 19.54 -9.59 13.38
N ASP A 171 20.30 -8.87 14.21
CA ASP A 171 20.67 -9.31 15.56
C ASP A 171 20.73 -8.12 16.54
N PRO A 172 19.82 -8.05 17.54
CA PRO A 172 18.65 -8.93 17.70
C PRO A 172 17.60 -8.64 16.62
N LEU A 173 16.70 -9.58 16.31
CA LEU A 173 15.58 -9.27 15.40
C LEU A 173 14.72 -8.11 15.96
N PRO A 174 14.06 -7.29 15.12
CA PRO A 174 13.07 -6.32 15.60
C PRO A 174 11.94 -7.00 16.38
N THR A 175 11.19 -6.27 17.20
CA THR A 175 10.03 -6.81 17.96
C THR A 175 8.73 -6.20 17.44
N ASP A 176 7.60 -6.71 17.93
CA ASP A 176 6.25 -6.17 17.68
C ASP A 176 5.97 -6.00 16.17
N PHE A 177 5.19 -4.98 15.77
CA PHE A 177 4.87 -4.77 14.35
C PHE A 177 6.10 -4.57 13.45
N ALA A 178 7.17 -3.93 13.95
CA ALA A 178 8.41 -3.75 13.21
C ALA A 178 9.05 -5.09 12.81
N ALA A 179 8.82 -6.17 13.56
CA ALA A 179 9.28 -7.51 13.18
C ALA A 179 8.58 -8.03 11.92
N VAL A 180 7.28 -7.74 11.76
CA VAL A 180 6.50 -8.14 10.58
C VAL A 180 6.92 -7.33 9.37
N ALA A 181 6.96 -5.99 9.49
CA ALA A 181 7.43 -5.14 8.40
C ALA A 181 8.88 -5.45 7.99
N TYR A 182 9.75 -5.80 8.95
CA TYR A 182 11.11 -6.25 8.66
C TYR A 182 11.12 -7.60 7.95
N LEU A 183 10.21 -8.52 8.29
CA LEU A 183 10.04 -9.80 7.60
C LEU A 183 9.71 -9.58 6.11
N ASP A 184 8.81 -8.65 5.78
CA ASP A 184 8.46 -8.35 4.40
C ASP A 184 9.65 -7.79 3.60
N LEU A 185 10.43 -6.88 4.21
CA LEU A 185 11.67 -6.38 3.63
C LEU A 185 12.67 -7.51 3.31
N VAL A 186 12.88 -8.43 4.25
CA VAL A 186 13.85 -9.52 4.04
C VAL A 186 13.33 -10.59 3.07
N ASN A 187 12.02 -10.82 3.02
CA ASN A 187 11.37 -11.68 2.02
C ASN A 187 11.59 -11.12 0.62
N ALA A 188 11.35 -9.82 0.41
CA ALA A 188 11.60 -9.14 -0.87
C ALA A 188 13.08 -9.27 -1.28
N ALA A 189 14.01 -8.97 -0.37
CA ALA A 189 15.44 -9.10 -0.63
C ALA A 189 15.87 -10.55 -0.92
N ALA A 190 15.26 -11.55 -0.28
CA ALA A 190 15.55 -12.96 -0.52
C ALA A 190 15.01 -13.44 -1.88
N ARG A 191 13.82 -13.00 -2.30
CA ARG A 191 13.24 -13.27 -3.63
C ARG A 191 14.16 -12.76 -4.75
N GLU A 192 14.73 -11.58 -4.56
CA GLU A 192 15.70 -10.97 -5.48
C GLU A 192 17.13 -11.53 -5.35
N LYS A 193 17.33 -12.54 -4.50
CA LYS A 193 18.65 -13.17 -4.25
C LYS A 193 19.72 -12.19 -3.76
N ARG A 194 19.31 -11.15 -3.01
CA ARG A 194 20.21 -10.16 -2.40
C ARG A 194 20.74 -10.56 -1.03
N LEU A 195 20.30 -11.70 -0.50
CA LEU A 195 20.70 -12.21 0.81
C LEU A 195 21.40 -13.57 0.70
N ASP A 196 22.51 -13.72 1.42
CA ASP A 196 23.21 -15.01 1.57
C ASP A 196 22.47 -15.94 2.55
N ALA A 197 21.86 -15.36 3.60
CA ALA A 197 21.11 -16.07 4.62
C ALA A 197 19.92 -15.24 5.09
N HIS A 198 18.76 -15.87 5.24
CA HIS A 198 17.55 -15.20 5.69
C HIS A 198 17.65 -14.86 7.19
N PRO A 199 17.42 -13.61 7.64
CA PRO A 199 17.56 -13.23 9.05
C PRO A 199 16.68 -14.03 10.02
N PHE A 200 15.52 -14.50 9.56
CA PHE A 200 14.63 -15.36 10.35
C PHE A 200 15.00 -16.85 10.32
N ASP A 201 16.07 -17.25 9.61
CA ASP A 201 16.57 -18.62 9.61
C ASP A 201 17.47 -18.88 10.83
N THR A 202 16.90 -18.66 12.01
CA THR A 202 17.51 -18.83 13.33
C THR A 202 16.48 -19.43 14.28
N GLU A 203 16.91 -19.98 15.43
CA GLU A 203 15.95 -20.55 16.39
C GLU A 203 14.92 -19.52 16.89
N GLU A 204 15.34 -18.27 17.11
CA GLU A 204 14.42 -17.17 17.48
C GLU A 204 13.45 -16.85 16.34
N GLY A 205 13.97 -16.72 15.11
CA GLY A 205 13.15 -16.45 13.93
C GLY A 205 12.13 -17.56 13.67
N HIS A 206 12.53 -18.83 13.75
CA HIS A 206 11.64 -19.98 13.57
C HIS A 206 10.50 -19.98 14.59
N LYS A 207 10.78 -19.71 15.87
CA LYS A 207 9.73 -19.60 16.92
C LYS A 207 8.74 -18.48 16.63
N ARG A 208 9.23 -17.36 16.08
CA ARG A 208 8.36 -16.24 15.73
C ARG A 208 7.48 -16.55 14.52
N LEU A 209 8.06 -17.15 13.47
CA LEU A 209 7.30 -17.63 12.31
C LEU A 209 6.24 -18.66 12.72
N GLU A 210 6.59 -19.62 13.59
CA GLU A 210 5.65 -20.59 14.15
C GLU A 210 4.50 -19.92 14.90
N THR A 211 4.80 -18.88 15.68
CA THR A 211 3.79 -18.14 16.45
C THR A 211 2.81 -17.43 15.52
N TRP A 212 3.30 -16.75 14.48
CA TRP A 212 2.44 -16.08 13.51
C TRP A 212 1.61 -17.06 12.67
N LEU A 213 2.19 -18.18 12.23
CA LEU A 213 1.48 -19.21 11.47
C LEU A 213 0.47 -20.01 12.29
N ALA A 214 0.59 -20.03 13.62
CA ALA A 214 -0.35 -20.71 14.51
C ALA A 214 -1.44 -19.77 15.06
N ASP A 215 -1.36 -18.46 14.79
CA ASP A 215 -2.34 -17.50 15.29
C ASP A 215 -3.66 -17.60 14.51
N SER A 216 -4.74 -17.90 15.23
CA SER A 216 -6.08 -18.00 14.64
C SER A 216 -6.84 -16.67 14.62
N ASN A 217 -6.25 -15.57 15.09
CA ASN A 217 -6.85 -14.25 15.06
C ASN A 217 -6.81 -13.67 13.64
N SER A 218 -7.98 -13.37 13.06
CA SER A 218 -8.08 -12.83 11.69
C SER A 218 -7.37 -11.49 11.51
N GLU A 219 -7.29 -10.67 12.58
CA GLU A 219 -6.57 -9.39 12.56
C GLU A 219 -5.04 -9.57 12.36
N HIS A 220 -4.52 -10.78 12.60
CA HIS A 220 -3.10 -11.11 12.48
C HIS A 220 -2.77 -12.00 11.27
N PHE A 221 -3.75 -12.28 10.39
CA PHE A 221 -3.51 -13.14 9.22
C PHE A 221 -2.49 -12.56 8.25
N SER A 222 -2.34 -11.23 8.20
CA SER A 222 -1.25 -10.59 7.44
C SER A 222 0.13 -11.03 7.94
N TYR A 223 0.30 -11.28 9.24
CA TYR A 223 1.58 -11.70 9.82
C TYR A 223 1.88 -13.15 9.42
N ALA A 224 0.86 -14.00 9.43
CA ALA A 224 0.94 -15.37 8.94
C ALA A 224 1.26 -15.42 7.45
N HIS A 225 0.72 -14.48 6.65
CA HIS A 225 1.00 -14.36 5.23
C HIS A 225 2.48 -14.02 5.01
N SER A 226 3.03 -13.00 5.68
CA SER A 226 4.45 -12.67 5.65
C SER A 226 5.33 -13.86 6.09
N ALA A 227 4.89 -14.61 7.10
CA ALA A 227 5.60 -15.80 7.57
C ALA A 227 5.60 -16.95 6.54
N ALA A 228 4.50 -17.16 5.83
CA ALA A 228 4.42 -18.14 4.74
C ALA A 228 5.34 -17.76 3.56
N ALA A 229 5.43 -16.48 3.24
CA ALA A 229 6.31 -15.95 2.19
C ALA A 229 7.81 -16.20 2.46
N ALA A 230 8.20 -16.33 3.74
CA ALA A 230 9.57 -16.58 4.15
C ALA A 230 10.01 -18.04 3.95
N LEU A 231 9.06 -18.98 3.91
CA LEU A 231 9.34 -20.42 3.91
C LEU A 231 10.31 -20.92 2.84
N PRO A 232 10.37 -20.39 1.61
CA PRO A 232 11.36 -20.80 0.62
C PRO A 232 12.80 -20.56 1.07
N PHE A 233 13.02 -19.62 1.98
CA PHE A 233 14.34 -19.16 2.39
C PHE A 233 14.79 -19.72 3.73
N ILE A 234 13.96 -20.54 4.37
CA ILE A 234 14.24 -21.21 5.64
C ILE A 234 14.86 -22.60 5.43
N GLU A 235 15.81 -22.96 6.30
CA GLU A 235 16.46 -24.27 6.32
C GLU A 235 15.45 -25.43 6.44
N SER A 236 15.78 -26.54 5.77
CA SER A 236 14.89 -27.70 5.63
C SER A 236 14.35 -28.29 6.93
N LYS A 237 15.12 -28.21 8.03
CA LYS A 237 14.75 -28.82 9.31
C LYS A 237 13.53 -28.14 9.95
N ALA A 238 13.48 -26.81 9.93
CA ALA A 238 12.36 -26.03 10.48
C ALA A 238 11.24 -25.81 9.45
N ARG A 239 11.61 -25.69 8.17
CA ARG A 239 10.65 -25.41 7.09
C ARG A 239 9.50 -26.40 7.02
N ASN A 240 9.73 -27.70 7.23
CA ASN A 240 8.67 -28.69 7.07
C ASN A 240 7.54 -28.53 8.10
N SER A 241 7.87 -28.21 9.36
CA SER A 241 6.84 -27.96 10.38
C SER A 241 6.11 -26.64 10.12
N LEU A 242 6.85 -25.58 9.77
CA LEU A 242 6.27 -24.27 9.44
C LEU A 242 5.37 -24.34 8.20
N ALA A 243 5.79 -25.05 7.15
CA ALA A 243 4.99 -25.24 5.95
C ALA A 243 3.71 -26.05 6.24
N SER A 244 3.74 -27.02 7.15
CA SER A 244 2.51 -27.71 7.57
C SER A 244 1.54 -26.73 8.22
N LEU A 245 2.01 -25.89 9.15
CA LEU A 245 1.17 -24.87 9.79
C LEU A 245 0.55 -23.92 8.76
N ALA A 246 1.35 -23.42 7.82
CA ALA A 246 0.89 -22.50 6.80
C ALA A 246 -0.13 -23.14 5.82
N MET A 247 0.08 -24.40 5.43
CA MET A 247 -0.85 -25.15 4.58
C MET A 247 -2.16 -25.53 5.29
N ASP A 248 -2.14 -25.68 6.62
CA ASP A 248 -3.30 -26.01 7.46
C ASP A 248 -3.98 -24.76 8.06
N HIS A 249 -3.50 -23.55 7.72
CA HIS A 249 -4.00 -22.28 8.26
C HIS A 249 -5.45 -22.01 7.86
N SER A 250 -6.23 -21.28 8.67
CA SER A 250 -7.65 -21.01 8.36
C SER A 250 -7.85 -20.01 7.22
N ASP A 251 -6.87 -19.14 6.98
CA ASP A 251 -6.89 -18.17 5.87
C ASP A 251 -6.37 -18.79 4.57
N THR A 252 -7.18 -18.70 3.51
CA THR A 252 -6.82 -19.21 2.18
C THR A 252 -5.64 -18.45 1.55
N GLY A 253 -5.47 -17.16 1.85
CA GLY A 253 -4.32 -16.38 1.39
C GLY A 253 -3.01 -16.94 1.93
N VAL A 254 -2.96 -17.25 3.22
CA VAL A 254 -1.81 -17.92 3.85
C VAL A 254 -1.55 -19.31 3.24
N GLN A 255 -2.61 -20.11 3.01
CA GLN A 255 -2.47 -21.40 2.33
C GLN A 255 -1.91 -21.26 0.91
N MET A 256 -2.35 -20.25 0.16
CA MET A 256 -1.86 -19.96 -1.19
C MET A 256 -0.41 -19.53 -1.18
N GLU A 257 -0.01 -18.66 -0.26
CA GLU A 257 1.38 -18.24 -0.08
C GLU A 257 2.27 -19.44 0.28
N ALA A 258 1.79 -20.34 1.14
CA ALA A 258 2.48 -21.59 1.47
C ALA A 258 2.62 -22.54 0.26
N ALA A 259 1.59 -22.60 -0.60
CA ALA A 259 1.62 -23.36 -1.83
C ALA A 259 2.63 -22.79 -2.84
N TRP A 260 2.65 -21.46 -2.99
CA TRP A 260 3.68 -20.75 -3.75
C TRP A 260 5.07 -21.04 -3.21
N ALA A 261 5.26 -20.96 -1.89
CA ALA A 261 6.55 -21.19 -1.26
C ALA A 261 7.08 -22.63 -1.48
N SER A 262 6.19 -23.61 -1.40
CA SER A 262 6.49 -25.01 -1.72
C SER A 262 6.88 -25.17 -3.19
N ALA A 263 6.14 -24.54 -4.10
CA ALA A 263 6.38 -24.59 -5.53
C ALA A 263 7.67 -23.89 -5.96
N TYR A 264 8.01 -22.75 -5.34
CA TYR A 264 9.26 -22.02 -5.54
C TYR A 264 10.50 -22.92 -5.33
N ARG A 265 10.41 -23.88 -4.41
CA ARG A 265 11.47 -24.86 -4.13
C ARG A 265 11.38 -26.13 -4.98
N GLY A 266 10.54 -26.14 -6.01
CA GLY A 266 10.30 -27.29 -6.90
C GLY A 266 9.28 -28.29 -6.39
N GLY A 267 8.52 -27.97 -5.34
CA GLY A 267 7.49 -28.83 -4.78
C GLY A 267 6.25 -28.93 -5.69
N THR A 268 5.97 -30.11 -6.23
CA THR A 268 4.82 -30.31 -7.13
C THR A 268 3.47 -30.22 -6.42
N ALA A 269 3.42 -30.49 -5.11
CA ALA A 269 2.19 -30.38 -4.32
C ALA A 269 1.69 -28.93 -4.26
N GLY A 270 2.60 -27.95 -4.10
CA GLY A 270 2.25 -26.53 -4.15
C GLY A 270 1.66 -26.13 -5.50
N LEU A 271 2.27 -26.60 -6.60
CA LEU A 271 1.75 -26.36 -7.95
C LEU A 271 0.35 -26.95 -8.16
N THR A 272 0.07 -28.14 -7.59
CA THR A 272 -1.27 -28.74 -7.65
C THR A 272 -2.30 -27.91 -6.88
N VAL A 273 -1.92 -27.37 -5.72
CA VAL A 273 -2.80 -26.50 -4.93
C VAL A 273 -3.09 -25.19 -5.66
N LEU A 274 -2.06 -24.52 -6.19
CA LEU A 274 -2.23 -23.29 -6.97
C LEU A 274 -3.11 -23.51 -8.21
N ALA A 275 -2.88 -24.58 -8.97
CA ALA A 275 -3.71 -24.90 -10.14
C ALA A 275 -5.18 -25.13 -9.76
N ARG A 276 -5.46 -25.75 -8.61
CA ARG A 276 -6.83 -25.89 -8.10
C ARG A 276 -7.42 -24.53 -7.69
N MET A 277 -6.64 -23.65 -7.07
CA MET A 277 -7.09 -22.30 -6.69
C MET A 277 -7.39 -21.41 -7.90
N CYS A 278 -6.78 -21.68 -9.06
CA CYS A 278 -7.17 -21.03 -10.31
C CYS A 278 -8.64 -21.29 -10.71
N GLU A 279 -9.26 -22.36 -10.22
CA GLU A 279 -10.66 -22.70 -10.52
C GLU A 279 -11.66 -22.05 -9.55
N ASP A 280 -11.20 -21.37 -8.50
CA ASP A 280 -12.04 -20.60 -7.58
C ASP A 280 -11.97 -19.10 -7.94
N PRO A 281 -13.09 -18.46 -8.33
CA PRO A 281 -13.07 -17.05 -8.75
C PRO A 281 -12.56 -16.08 -7.68
N HIS A 282 -12.66 -16.40 -6.38
CA HIS A 282 -12.16 -15.52 -5.32
C HIS A 282 -10.62 -15.48 -5.23
N HIS A 283 -9.97 -16.52 -5.73
CA HIS A 283 -8.54 -16.76 -5.61
C HIS A 283 -7.84 -16.85 -6.96
N SER A 284 -8.59 -16.93 -8.05
CA SER A 284 -8.07 -17.32 -9.35
C SER A 284 -7.01 -16.38 -9.89
N ILE A 285 -7.21 -15.06 -9.82
CA ILE A 285 -6.24 -14.10 -10.37
C ILE A 285 -4.89 -14.21 -9.65
N MET A 286 -4.90 -14.26 -8.32
CA MET A 286 -3.68 -14.39 -7.52
C MET A 286 -2.98 -15.73 -7.75
N ALA A 287 -3.74 -16.84 -7.82
CA ALA A 287 -3.18 -18.15 -8.12
C ALA A 287 -2.55 -18.23 -9.51
N GLN A 288 -3.17 -17.56 -10.51
CA GLN A 288 -2.61 -17.43 -11.85
C GLN A 288 -1.31 -16.62 -11.84
N GLN A 289 -1.28 -15.48 -11.14
CA GLN A 289 -0.06 -14.66 -10.97
C GLN A 289 1.08 -15.46 -10.33
N TYR A 290 0.80 -16.25 -9.29
CA TYR A 290 1.79 -17.13 -8.68
C TYR A 290 2.32 -18.20 -9.64
N LEU A 291 1.45 -18.83 -10.43
CA LEU A 291 1.91 -19.78 -11.45
C LEU A 291 2.72 -19.10 -12.56
N GLU A 292 2.41 -17.86 -12.92
CA GLU A 292 3.17 -17.07 -13.88
C GLU A 292 4.55 -16.68 -13.34
N GLU A 293 4.63 -16.19 -12.11
CA GLU A 293 5.88 -15.87 -11.42
C GLU A 293 6.82 -17.09 -11.33
N LEU A 294 6.23 -18.27 -11.10
CA LEU A 294 6.95 -19.54 -11.04
C LEU A 294 7.31 -20.12 -12.42
N GLU A 295 7.01 -19.43 -13.51
CA GLU A 295 7.17 -19.92 -14.90
C GLU A 295 6.42 -21.25 -15.16
N GLN A 296 5.24 -21.40 -14.55
CA GLN A 296 4.37 -22.58 -14.62
C GLN A 296 2.98 -22.24 -15.20
N SER A 297 2.90 -21.25 -16.09
CA SER A 297 1.64 -20.83 -16.73
C SER A 297 0.94 -21.95 -17.49
N ASP A 298 1.67 -22.99 -17.94
CA ASP A 298 1.10 -24.18 -18.59
C ASP A 298 0.17 -24.97 -17.66
N ARG A 299 0.30 -24.81 -16.34
CA ARG A 299 -0.55 -25.46 -15.33
C ARG A 299 -1.86 -24.73 -15.05
N ILE A 300 -2.03 -23.50 -15.55
CA ILE A 300 -3.28 -22.76 -15.39
C ILE A 300 -4.39 -23.52 -16.15
N PRO A 301 -5.47 -23.95 -15.46
CA PRO A 301 -6.57 -24.68 -16.10
C PRO A 301 -7.22 -23.87 -17.21
N ALA A 302 -7.68 -24.55 -18.27
CA ALA A 302 -8.38 -23.89 -19.37
C ALA A 302 -9.62 -23.12 -18.90
N ALA A 303 -10.36 -23.66 -17.92
CA ALA A 303 -11.52 -23.00 -17.33
C ALA A 303 -11.20 -21.62 -16.73
N ALA A 304 -10.02 -21.45 -16.11
CA ALA A 304 -9.58 -20.18 -15.54
C ALA A 304 -9.28 -19.10 -16.60
N ARG A 305 -9.06 -19.53 -17.85
CA ARG A 305 -8.81 -18.67 -19.01
C ARG A 305 -10.06 -18.34 -19.80
N GLU A 306 -11.20 -18.98 -19.50
CA GLU A 306 -12.44 -18.67 -20.18
C GLU A 306 -12.84 -17.22 -19.88
N PRO A 307 -13.20 -16.40 -20.88
CA PRO A 307 -13.41 -14.97 -20.70
C PRO A 307 -14.43 -14.62 -19.60
N ASP A 308 -15.52 -15.39 -19.52
CA ASP A 308 -16.58 -15.14 -18.54
C ASP A 308 -16.13 -15.47 -17.11
N PHE A 309 -15.34 -16.54 -16.92
CA PHE A 309 -14.77 -16.89 -15.62
C PHE A 309 -13.68 -15.89 -15.21
N ASN A 310 -12.83 -15.48 -16.15
CA ASN A 310 -11.79 -14.49 -15.89
C ASN A 310 -12.41 -13.14 -15.48
N ALA A 311 -13.47 -12.71 -16.16
CA ALA A 311 -14.22 -11.51 -15.78
C ALA A 311 -14.84 -11.63 -14.38
N LEU A 312 -15.41 -12.79 -14.04
CA LEU A 312 -15.93 -13.06 -12.69
C LEU A 312 -14.82 -12.94 -11.64
N ALA A 313 -13.67 -13.55 -11.88
CA ALA A 313 -12.52 -13.52 -10.96
C ALA A 313 -11.95 -12.10 -10.79
N GLN A 314 -11.88 -11.31 -11.86
CA GLN A 314 -11.51 -9.89 -11.79
C GLN A 314 -12.48 -9.08 -10.91
N MET A 315 -13.78 -9.32 -11.05
CA MET A 315 -14.78 -8.66 -10.19
C MET A 315 -14.60 -9.05 -8.73
N CYS A 316 -14.41 -10.34 -8.42
CA CYS A 316 -14.12 -10.79 -7.06
C CYS A 316 -12.83 -10.16 -6.50
N GLN A 317 -11.77 -10.07 -7.30
CA GLN A 317 -10.51 -9.44 -6.90
C GLN A 317 -10.65 -7.94 -6.63
N TRP A 318 -11.42 -7.23 -7.45
CA TRP A 318 -11.66 -5.80 -7.25
C TRP A 318 -12.47 -5.56 -5.98
N LEU A 319 -13.56 -6.32 -5.79
CA LEU A 319 -14.45 -6.18 -4.64
C LEU A 319 -13.74 -6.44 -3.30
N ARG A 320 -12.79 -7.38 -3.24
CA ARG A 320 -12.01 -7.68 -2.02
C ARG A 320 -10.93 -6.65 -1.69
N HIS A 321 -10.70 -5.65 -2.55
CA HIS A 321 -9.67 -4.65 -2.30
C HIS A 321 -10.00 -3.85 -1.01
N PRO A 322 -9.03 -3.48 -0.16
CA PRO A 322 -9.28 -2.79 1.11
C PRO A 322 -10.02 -1.46 1.00
N ASN A 323 -9.80 -0.73 -0.11
CA ASN A 323 -10.52 0.54 -0.38
C ASN A 323 -11.97 0.33 -0.86
N GLU A 324 -12.38 -0.92 -1.08
CA GLU A 324 -13.74 -1.30 -1.51
C GLU A 324 -14.47 -1.98 -0.35
N PHE A 325 -14.58 -3.31 -0.35
CA PHE A 325 -15.24 -4.06 0.74
C PHE A 325 -14.27 -4.74 1.70
N GLY A 326 -12.99 -4.88 1.33
CA GLY A 326 -11.94 -5.54 2.13
C GLY A 326 -12.04 -7.06 2.25
N GLU A 327 -13.09 -7.67 1.69
CA GLU A 327 -13.33 -9.12 1.72
C GLU A 327 -14.02 -9.56 0.42
N PRO A 328 -13.90 -10.83 0.01
CA PRO A 328 -14.63 -11.33 -1.14
C PRO A 328 -16.15 -11.32 -0.89
N PRO A 329 -16.96 -11.08 -1.93
CA PRO A 329 -18.42 -11.18 -1.84
C PRO A 329 -18.89 -12.59 -1.48
N THR A 330 -20.05 -12.69 -0.82
CA THR A 330 -20.68 -13.98 -0.50
C THR A 330 -21.17 -14.70 -1.76
N GLU A 331 -21.69 -13.94 -2.73
CA GLU A 331 -22.16 -14.45 -4.01
C GLU A 331 -21.85 -13.43 -5.11
N VAL A 332 -21.43 -13.92 -6.28
CA VAL A 332 -21.33 -13.13 -7.52
C VAL A 332 -21.92 -13.92 -8.66
N THR A 333 -22.84 -13.30 -9.40
CA THR A 333 -23.53 -13.93 -10.52
C THR A 333 -23.44 -13.04 -11.75
N LEU A 334 -23.27 -13.66 -12.92
CA LEU A 334 -23.33 -12.93 -14.20
C LEU A 334 -24.77 -12.44 -14.40
N PHE A 335 -24.94 -11.12 -14.39
CA PHE A 335 -26.24 -10.48 -14.56
C PHE A 335 -26.57 -10.21 -16.03
N ASP A 336 -25.58 -9.74 -16.80
CA ASP A 336 -25.69 -9.53 -18.25
C ASP A 336 -24.29 -9.52 -18.88
N THR A 337 -24.19 -9.83 -20.17
CA THR A 337 -22.96 -9.69 -20.97
C THR A 337 -23.31 -9.32 -22.40
N ARG A 338 -22.60 -8.33 -22.96
CA ARG A 338 -22.86 -7.83 -24.32
C ARG A 338 -21.59 -7.38 -25.01
N GLU A 339 -21.59 -7.44 -26.34
CA GLU A 339 -20.67 -6.66 -27.15
C GLU A 339 -21.29 -5.30 -27.46
N LEU A 340 -20.61 -4.23 -27.09
CA LEU A 340 -21.05 -2.85 -27.30
C LEU A 340 -19.95 -2.08 -28.03
N ASP A 341 -20.35 -1.12 -28.88
CA ASP A 341 -19.45 -0.05 -29.29
C ASP A 341 -19.25 0.84 -28.05
N TRP A 342 -18.07 0.77 -27.43
CA TRP A 342 -17.79 1.38 -26.13
C TRP A 342 -17.13 2.75 -26.32
N PRO A 343 -17.85 3.87 -26.07
CA PRO A 343 -17.31 5.19 -26.35
C PRO A 343 -16.01 5.53 -25.61
N PRO A 344 -15.81 5.17 -24.32
CA PRO A 344 -14.57 5.47 -23.59
C PRO A 344 -13.29 5.02 -24.29
N THR A 345 -13.29 3.82 -24.85
CA THR A 345 -12.13 3.22 -25.52
C THR A 345 -12.21 3.28 -27.04
N ASN A 346 -13.36 3.73 -27.58
CA ASN A 346 -13.62 3.89 -29.02
C ASN A 346 -13.39 2.60 -29.83
N ASP A 347 -13.75 1.47 -29.25
CA ASP A 347 -13.71 0.14 -29.86
C ASP A 347 -14.97 -0.65 -29.53
N ARG A 348 -15.20 -1.72 -30.30
CA ARG A 348 -16.24 -2.69 -29.98
C ARG A 348 -15.66 -3.74 -29.04
N ARG A 349 -16.20 -3.87 -27.84
CA ARG A 349 -15.72 -4.80 -26.82
C ARG A 349 -16.84 -5.52 -26.10
N ARG A 350 -16.50 -6.70 -25.56
CA ARG A 350 -17.38 -7.41 -24.63
C ARG A 350 -17.26 -6.78 -23.25
N VAL A 351 -18.40 -6.52 -22.64
CA VAL A 351 -18.53 -6.07 -21.25
C VAL A 351 -19.39 -7.06 -20.48
N TRP A 352 -19.06 -7.27 -19.22
CA TRP A 352 -19.79 -8.13 -18.29
C TRP A 352 -20.33 -7.29 -17.15
N LEU A 353 -21.59 -7.50 -16.79
CA LEU A 353 -22.19 -6.94 -15.60
C LEU A 353 -22.43 -8.07 -14.61
N PHE A 354 -21.89 -7.93 -13.42
CA PHE A 354 -22.03 -8.88 -12.32
C PHE A 354 -22.91 -8.29 -11.23
N LYS A 355 -23.79 -9.12 -10.69
CA LYS A 355 -24.49 -8.85 -9.44
C LYS A 355 -23.72 -9.50 -8.30
N TYR A 356 -23.31 -8.71 -7.32
CA TYR A 356 -22.65 -9.19 -6.11
C TYR A 356 -23.54 -9.02 -4.88
N THR A 357 -23.32 -9.86 -3.89
CA THR A 357 -24.05 -9.89 -2.62
C THR A 357 -23.07 -10.05 -1.45
N TYR A 358 -23.23 -9.23 -0.41
CA TYR A 358 -22.64 -9.43 0.92
C TYR A 358 -23.76 -9.72 1.92
N ALA A 359 -23.80 -10.95 2.42
CA ALA A 359 -24.89 -11.38 3.29
C ALA A 359 -24.86 -10.65 4.63
N GLY A 360 -26.00 -10.06 5.02
CA GLY A 360 -26.18 -9.42 6.32
C GLY A 360 -25.26 -8.23 6.64
N ARG A 361 -24.70 -7.56 5.63
CA ARG A 361 -23.72 -6.47 5.79
C ARG A 361 -24.34 -5.13 6.19
N ASN A 362 -25.62 -4.89 5.88
CA ASN A 362 -26.30 -3.66 6.27
C ASN A 362 -26.55 -3.61 7.78
N GLU A 363 -26.72 -2.40 8.34
CA GLU A 363 -26.98 -2.19 9.78
C GLU A 363 -28.24 -2.93 10.29
N ASP A 364 -29.22 -3.18 9.42
CA ASP A 364 -30.45 -3.90 9.72
C ASP A 364 -30.33 -5.43 9.52
N GLY A 365 -29.13 -5.92 9.19
CA GLY A 365 -28.84 -7.32 8.92
C GLY A 365 -29.34 -7.82 7.57
N THR A 366 -29.75 -6.93 6.66
CA THR A 366 -30.08 -7.30 5.28
C THR A 366 -28.83 -7.39 4.39
N ASP A 367 -28.99 -8.05 3.25
CA ASP A 367 -27.91 -8.21 2.28
C ASP A 367 -27.58 -6.89 1.58
N GLU A 368 -26.30 -6.59 1.45
CA GLU A 368 -25.84 -5.53 0.57
C GLU A 368 -25.67 -6.09 -0.85
N VAL A 369 -26.39 -5.50 -1.81
CA VAL A 369 -26.47 -6.00 -3.18
C VAL A 369 -26.20 -4.88 -4.16
N GLY A 370 -25.25 -5.11 -5.07
CA GLY A 370 -24.89 -4.12 -6.09
C GLY A 370 -24.57 -4.72 -7.44
N LEU A 371 -24.20 -3.84 -8.37
CA LEU A 371 -23.74 -4.19 -9.71
C LEU A 371 -22.31 -3.69 -9.90
N GLY A 372 -21.49 -4.51 -10.54
CA GLY A 372 -20.15 -4.16 -10.97
C GLY A 372 -19.93 -4.55 -12.42
N MET A 373 -19.12 -3.79 -13.13
CA MET A 373 -18.82 -4.02 -14.55
C MET A 373 -17.36 -4.45 -14.74
N VAL A 374 -17.12 -5.36 -15.68
CA VAL A 374 -15.79 -5.79 -16.16
C VAL A 374 -15.74 -5.66 -17.69
N GLY A 375 -14.54 -5.52 -18.25
CA GLY A 375 -14.28 -5.56 -19.70
C GLY A 375 -13.72 -4.26 -20.27
N SER A 376 -13.93 -3.14 -19.58
CA SER A 376 -13.15 -1.89 -19.80
C SER A 376 -12.32 -1.57 -18.57
N ILE A 377 -12.83 -0.74 -17.67
CA ILE A 377 -12.31 -0.61 -16.31
C ILE A 377 -13.20 -1.45 -15.39
N THR A 378 -12.59 -2.36 -14.61
CA THR A 378 -13.31 -3.11 -13.57
C THR A 378 -13.70 -2.17 -12.45
N PHE A 379 -15.01 -2.02 -12.19
CA PHE A 379 -15.50 -1.07 -11.19
C PHE A 379 -16.93 -1.38 -10.75
N ALA A 380 -17.29 -1.05 -9.50
CA ALA A 380 -18.68 -0.99 -9.03
C ALA A 380 -19.04 0.44 -8.62
N LEU A 381 -20.13 0.98 -9.19
CA LEU A 381 -20.55 2.37 -8.91
C LEU A 381 -21.55 2.39 -7.75
N PHE A 382 -21.03 2.33 -6.52
CA PHE A 382 -21.82 2.34 -5.29
C PHE A 382 -22.75 3.54 -5.23
N GLY A 383 -24.02 3.30 -4.88
CA GLY A 383 -25.05 4.34 -4.77
C GLY A 383 -25.57 4.89 -6.12
N GLU A 384 -24.89 4.64 -7.24
CA GLU A 384 -25.32 5.06 -8.58
C GLU A 384 -25.92 3.92 -9.40
N THR A 385 -25.44 2.69 -9.17
CA THR A 385 -25.97 1.47 -9.78
C THR A 385 -26.50 0.52 -8.72
N ASN A 386 -27.57 -0.21 -9.02
CA ASN A 386 -28.15 -1.20 -8.12
C ASN A 386 -28.85 -2.33 -8.89
N ALA A 387 -29.09 -3.44 -8.20
CA ALA A 387 -29.65 -4.65 -8.81
C ALA A 387 -31.09 -4.52 -9.35
N ALA A 388 -31.79 -3.41 -9.12
CA ALA A 388 -33.11 -3.15 -9.71
C ALA A 388 -33.03 -2.47 -11.10
N MET A 389 -31.84 -2.00 -11.50
CA MET A 389 -31.63 -1.38 -12.80
C MET A 389 -31.66 -2.40 -13.94
N SER A 390 -32.07 -1.95 -15.13
CA SER A 390 -31.86 -2.74 -16.34
C SER A 390 -30.36 -2.79 -16.71
N PRO A 391 -29.88 -3.85 -17.38
CA PRO A 391 -28.50 -3.89 -17.85
C PRO A 391 -28.09 -2.66 -18.68
N GLU A 392 -28.98 -2.20 -19.56
CA GLU A 392 -28.77 -1.02 -20.40
C GLU A 392 -28.53 0.26 -19.57
N ASP A 393 -29.25 0.41 -18.46
CA ASP A 393 -29.09 1.57 -17.58
C ASP A 393 -27.78 1.53 -16.81
N ALA A 394 -27.38 0.34 -16.37
CA ALA A 394 -26.10 0.16 -15.68
C ALA A 394 -24.92 0.45 -16.62
N TYR A 395 -24.91 -0.13 -17.82
CA TYR A 395 -23.88 0.18 -18.83
C TYR A 395 -23.86 1.67 -19.18
N ALA A 396 -25.03 2.32 -19.29
CA ALA A 396 -25.12 3.75 -19.56
C ALA A 396 -24.44 4.59 -18.48
N ILE A 397 -24.64 4.26 -17.20
CA ILE A 397 -24.00 4.96 -16.08
C ILE A 397 -22.49 4.69 -16.04
N HIS A 398 -22.05 3.44 -16.23
CA HIS A 398 -20.61 3.10 -16.32
C HIS A 398 -19.91 3.83 -17.48
N CYS A 399 -20.53 3.90 -18.66
CA CYS A 399 -20.00 4.64 -19.80
C CYS A 399 -19.84 6.13 -19.48
N CYS A 400 -20.81 6.75 -18.79
CA CYS A 400 -20.70 8.16 -18.40
C CYS A 400 -19.56 8.37 -17.39
N TRP A 401 -19.43 7.48 -16.41
CA TRP A 401 -18.38 7.54 -15.39
C TRP A 401 -16.98 7.37 -15.99
N GLU A 402 -16.79 6.39 -16.86
CA GLU A 402 -15.47 6.14 -17.46
C GLU A 402 -15.01 7.30 -18.35
N LEU A 403 -15.93 7.95 -19.08
CA LEU A 403 -15.61 9.18 -19.82
C LEU A 403 -15.20 10.33 -18.88
N ASP A 404 -15.87 10.47 -17.74
CA ASP A 404 -15.60 11.52 -16.74
C ASP A 404 -14.22 11.33 -16.10
N VAL A 405 -13.90 10.10 -15.66
CA VAL A 405 -12.59 9.74 -15.08
C VAL A 405 -11.45 9.88 -16.09
N ASN A 406 -11.73 9.67 -17.38
CA ASN A 406 -10.74 9.85 -18.45
C ASN A 406 -10.60 11.31 -18.93
N ASP A 407 -11.28 12.28 -18.29
CA ASP A 407 -11.36 13.68 -18.74
C ASP A 407 -11.78 13.83 -20.22
N ASP A 408 -12.64 12.92 -20.71
CA ASP A 408 -13.05 12.91 -22.11
C ASP A 408 -14.05 14.04 -22.39
N PRO A 409 -13.88 14.84 -23.45
CA PRO A 409 -14.78 15.95 -23.77
C PRO A 409 -16.23 15.52 -24.09
N ARG A 410 -16.47 14.24 -24.34
CA ARG A 410 -17.81 13.66 -24.54
C ARG A 410 -18.52 13.36 -23.22
N ALA A 411 -17.82 13.39 -22.08
CA ALA A 411 -18.40 13.16 -20.77
C ALA A 411 -19.58 14.13 -20.51
N PRO A 412 -20.75 13.61 -20.08
CA PRO A 412 -21.88 14.48 -19.81
C PRO A 412 -21.65 15.24 -18.50
N LYS A 413 -22.03 16.53 -18.47
CA LYS A 413 -21.97 17.37 -17.25
C LYS A 413 -22.68 16.77 -16.03
N LYS A 414 -23.63 15.85 -16.26
CA LYS A 414 -24.30 15.06 -15.23
C LYS A 414 -24.37 13.61 -15.69
N ARG A 415 -23.81 12.71 -14.89
CA ARG A 415 -23.92 11.26 -15.10
C ARG A 415 -25.38 10.84 -14.88
N THR A 416 -26.05 10.47 -15.97
CA THR A 416 -27.47 10.08 -15.97
C THR A 416 -27.71 8.98 -16.99
N VAL A 417 -28.66 8.09 -16.69
CA VAL A 417 -29.06 6.99 -17.58
C VAL A 417 -29.37 7.49 -19.00
N LYS A 418 -30.13 8.57 -19.11
CA LYS A 418 -30.51 9.15 -20.42
C LYS A 418 -29.29 9.61 -21.22
N ALA A 419 -28.30 10.21 -20.57
CA ALA A 419 -27.08 10.64 -21.25
C ALA A 419 -26.24 9.44 -21.71
N GLY A 420 -26.08 8.45 -20.85
CA GLY A 420 -25.32 7.24 -21.16
C GLY A 420 -25.94 6.40 -22.27
N ARG A 421 -27.27 6.19 -22.25
CA ARG A 421 -27.97 5.50 -23.34
C ARG A 421 -27.78 6.19 -24.68
N LYS A 422 -27.83 7.52 -24.70
CA LYS A 422 -27.54 8.32 -25.90
C LYS A 422 -26.10 8.10 -26.40
N LEU A 423 -25.12 8.00 -25.50
CA LEU A 423 -23.72 7.74 -25.85
C LEU A 423 -23.53 6.32 -26.41
N LEU A 424 -24.23 5.34 -25.85
CA LEU A 424 -24.22 3.94 -26.29
C LEU A 424 -25.08 3.68 -27.55
N GLY A 425 -25.90 4.65 -27.96
CA GLY A 425 -26.79 4.50 -29.12
C GLY A 425 -27.98 3.56 -28.90
N ILE A 426 -28.45 3.43 -27.65
CA ILE A 426 -29.55 2.51 -27.23
C ILE A 426 -30.79 3.24 -26.69
#